data_AF-A0A832FV75-F1
#
_entry.id   AF-A0A832FV75-F1
#
_cell.length_a   1.000
_cell.length_b   1.000
_cell.length_c   1.000
_cell.angle_alpha   90.00
_cell.angle_beta   90.00
_cell.angle_gamma   90.00
#
_symmetry.space_group_name_H-M   'P 1'
#
loop_
_entity.id
_entity.type
_entity.pdbx_description
1 polymer ?
#
loop_
_entity_poly.entity_id
_entity_poly.type
_entity_poly.pdbx_seq_one_letter_code
_entity_poly.pdbx_strand_id
1 'polypeptide(L)' 'VLVRYMNYPGWGDGLRISVGTDSQVDTCLELLRDLL' A
#
# COMPACT_ATOMS: atom_id res chain seq x y z
N VAL A 1 7.09 7.91 1.49
CA VAL A 1 6.17 6.75 1.46
C VAL A 1 6.32 5.97 2.76
N LEU A 2 5.23 5.67 3.46
CA LEU A 2 5.24 4.89 4.70
C LEU A 2 4.39 3.64 4.51
N VAL A 3 4.96 2.47 4.75
CA VAL A 3 4.26 1.19 4.67
C VAL A 3 4.18 0.58 6.06
N ARG A 4 2.99 0.16 6.47
CA ARG A 4 2.80 -0.57 7.73
C ARG A 4 2.02 -1.84 7.47
N TYR A 5 2.51 -2.93 8.04
CA TYR A 5 1.73 -4.15 8.16
C TYR A 5 0.66 -3.96 9.24
N MET A 6 -0.53 -4.44 8.93
CA MET A 6 -1.71 -4.36 9.78
C MET A 6 -2.33 -5.76 9.82
N ASN A 7 -2.51 -6.30 11.01
CA ASN A 7 -3.35 -7.48 11.22
C ASN A 7 -4.72 -6.96 11.68
N TYR A 8 -5.67 -6.90 10.76
CA TYR A 8 -7.02 -6.40 11.04
C TYR A 8 -7.88 -7.53 11.60
N PRO A 9 -8.39 -7.44 12.84
CA PRO A 9 -9.23 -8.48 13.41
C PRO A 9 -10.44 -8.78 12.53
N GLY A 10 -10.60 -10.05 12.12
CA GLY A 10 -11.69 -10.50 11.25
C GLY A 10 -11.50 -10.29 9.74
N TRP A 11 -10.44 -9.59 9.31
CA TRP A 11 -10.11 -9.33 7.90
C TRP A 11 -8.76 -9.94 7.49
N GLY A 12 -7.90 -10.25 8.47
CA GLY A 12 -6.60 -10.89 8.24
C GLY A 12 -5.49 -9.88 7.95
N ASP A 13 -4.50 -10.32 7.18
CA ASP A 13 -3.30 -9.57 6.86
C ASP A 13 -3.58 -8.44 5.86
N GLY A 14 -3.08 -7.25 6.15
CA GLY A 14 -3.22 -6.10 5.28
C GLY A 14 -2.01 -5.16 5.34
N LEU A 15 -1.84 -4.38 4.27
CA LEU A 15 -0.83 -3.33 4.19
C LEU A 15 -1.53 -1.98 4.15
N ARG A 16 -1.09 -1.06 5.01
CA ARG A 16 -1.47 0.35 4.97
C ARG A 16 -0.31 1.15 4.40
N ILE A 17 -0.53 1.74 3.23
CA ILE A 17 0.47 2.53 2.52
C ILE A 17 0.04 4.00 2.56
N SER A 18 0.93 4.89 3.00
CA SER A 18 0.74 6.34 2.97
C SER A 18 1.74 6.96 2.00
N VAL A 19 1.19 7.68 1.02
CA VAL A 19 1.91 8.42 -0.03
C VAL A 19 1.62 9.91 0.13
N GLY A 20 2.62 10.75 -0.15
CA GLY A 20 2.58 12.18 0.15
C GLY A 20 2.38 13.08 -1.08
N THR A 21 2.45 12.53 -2.28
CA THR A 21 2.29 13.27 -3.55
C THR A 21 1.55 12.42 -4.58
N ASP A 22 0.93 13.07 -5.57
CA ASP A 22 0.19 12.39 -6.64
C ASP A 22 1.11 11.47 -7.46
N SER A 23 2.32 11.92 -7.80
CA SER A 23 3.31 11.08 -8.49
C SER A 23 3.70 9.83 -7.70
N GLN A 24 3.70 9.90 -6.37
CA GLN A 24 3.95 8.72 -5.52
C GLN A 24 2.76 7.76 -5.53
N VAL A 25 1.54 8.25 -5.70
CA VAL A 25 0.35 7.39 -5.87
C VAL A 25 0.48 6.60 -7.15
N ASP A 26 0.78 7.26 -8.27
CA ASP A 26 0.89 6.61 -9.58
C ASP A 26 1.95 5.50 -9.56
N THR A 27 3.16 5.82 -9.10
CA THR A 27 4.24 4.83 -8.95
C THR A 27 3.86 3.70 -7.99
N CYS A 28 3.18 4.00 -6.88
CA CYS A 28 2.75 2.95 -5.94
C CYS A 28 1.76 1.99 -6.59
N LEU A 29 0.82 2.48 -7.40
CA LEU A 29 -0.16 1.66 -8.09
C LEU A 29 0.46 0.82 -9.20
N GLU A 30 1.44 1.36 -9.93
CA GLU A 30 2.21 0.61 -10.93
C GLU A 30 2.97 -0.54 -10.28
N LEU A 31 3.71 -0.28 -9.21
CA LEU A 31 4.47 -1.32 -8.48
C LEU A 31 3.55 -2.40 -7.89
N LEU A 32 2.37 -2.02 -7.39
CA LEU A 32 1.39 -2.99 -6.88
C LEU A 32 0.79 -3.85 -7.99
N ARG A 33 0.60 -3.31 -9.19
CA ARG A 33 0.14 -4.10 -10.35
C ARG A 33 1.17 -5.13 -10.77
N ASP A 34 2.46 -4.81 -10.72
CA ASP A 34 3.53 -5.75 -11.09
C ASP A 34 3.70 -6.91 -10.08
N LEU A 35 3.24 -6.71 -8.84
CA LEU A 35 3.32 -7.68 -7.75
C LEU A 35 2.14 -8.67 -7.69
N LEU A 36 1.03 -8.39 -8.39
CA LEU A 36 -0.22 -9.15 -8.37
C LEU A 36 -0.43 -9.94 -9.66
#